data_AF-A0A8C4XLV2-F1
#
_entry.id   AF-A0A8C4XLV2-F1
#
_cell.length_a   1.000
_cell.length_b   1.000
_cell.length_c   1.000
_cell.angle_alpha   90.00
_cell.angle_beta   90.00
_cell.angle_gamma   90.00
#
_symmetry.space_group_name_H-M   'P 1'
#
loop_
_entity.id
_entity.type
_entity.pdbx_description
1 polymer ?
#
loop_
_entity_poly.entity_id
_entity_poly.type
_entity_poly.pdbx_seq_one_letter_code
_entity_poly.pdbx_strand_id
1 'polypeptide(L)'
;MRRRKTAVAAGCCLAFLLGTLLNVLFIPGSEHPPPRDGAPPSPPGAPLYPPEEEGGGGRAALARQIRERYEEVLRYRQHRAAAAAGRRPLRPRERRLMDLAPPRTSAEQPRLPGPRGRAAAGLRAGASAELSLEPPLLGCRDIRNVSGVQYLGSGYTKAVYKAVLNRTLAVALKAVDFGGHDIAHCVRQFSALGDCYRLAAYKIVKEMILLQRLRHANVLQICLSLVRLLHYLAHSPLGSVTLLDFRPRQFVIVDGELKVTDLDDASIEESSCTSNSDCFMEFPARNFTLPCSVEGRCQSMNEKRNLYNAYRFFFTYLLPHSAPSSLRPLLDKIVNATGELHWGIDETAAQLERVLNLYKSGEYLQNVTRMPKAEYRRVPEAFIPDENYRCWPSYHHKGCLLSVFDVNEAIEICDSYSQCKAFVLTNQTTWTGRQLVFFKMASNHIMPDPDKITYVKVTD
;
A
#
# COMPACT_ATOMS: atom_id res chain seq x y z
N MET A 1 -48.28 -23.61 45.18
CA MET A 1 -47.15 -22.90 44.54
C MET A 1 -46.14 -22.36 45.58
N ARG A 2 -45.26 -23.20 46.15
CA ARG A 2 -44.09 -22.71 46.94
C ARG A 2 -42.94 -23.70 47.16
N ARG A 3 -42.98 -24.93 46.58
CA ARG A 3 -41.92 -25.96 46.75
C ARG A 3 -41.10 -26.30 45.49
N ARG A 4 -41.29 -25.59 44.38
CA ARG A 4 -40.49 -25.78 43.14
C ARG A 4 -39.46 -24.68 42.84
N LYS A 5 -39.31 -23.68 43.72
CA LYS A 5 -38.35 -22.58 43.52
C LYS A 5 -37.01 -22.77 44.25
N THR A 6 -36.89 -23.73 45.18
CA THR A 6 -35.65 -23.98 45.94
C THR A 6 -34.70 -24.98 45.27
N ALA A 7 -35.18 -25.85 44.37
CA ALA A 7 -34.33 -26.81 43.67
C ALA A 7 -33.53 -26.20 42.50
N VAL A 8 -33.99 -25.11 41.90
CA VAL A 8 -33.29 -24.44 40.77
C VAL A 8 -32.22 -23.47 41.27
N ALA A 9 -32.40 -22.87 42.46
CA ALA A 9 -31.40 -21.97 43.05
C ALA A 9 -30.14 -22.70 43.57
N ALA A 10 -30.28 -23.94 44.07
CA ALA A 10 -29.15 -24.73 44.54
C ALA A 10 -28.26 -25.26 43.38
N GLY A 11 -28.85 -25.52 42.21
CA GLY A 11 -28.11 -25.95 41.02
C GLY A 11 -27.25 -24.83 40.38
N CYS A 12 -27.69 -23.58 40.46
CA CYS A 12 -26.93 -22.45 39.90
C CYS A 12 -25.73 -22.03 40.76
N CYS A 13 -25.77 -22.19 42.09
CA CYS A 13 -24.64 -21.82 42.95
C CYS A 13 -23.49 -22.85 42.92
N LEU A 14 -23.77 -24.13 42.69
CA LEU A 14 -22.72 -25.16 42.62
C LEU A 14 -21.90 -25.07 41.31
N ALA A 15 -22.53 -24.65 40.20
CA ALA A 15 -21.84 -24.49 38.91
C ALA A 15 -20.94 -23.24 38.87
N PHE A 16 -21.27 -22.18 39.61
CA PHE A 16 -20.48 -20.94 39.67
C PHE A 16 -19.21 -21.08 40.53
N LEU A 17 -19.23 -21.91 41.57
CA LEU A 17 -18.06 -22.19 42.43
C LEU A 17 -17.07 -23.19 41.80
N LEU A 18 -17.55 -24.15 41.00
CA LEU A 18 -16.67 -25.06 40.25
C LEU A 18 -15.98 -24.37 39.04
N GLY A 19 -16.64 -23.41 38.40
CA GLY A 19 -16.06 -22.63 37.29
C GLY A 19 -15.02 -21.59 37.72
N THR A 20 -15.03 -21.15 38.98
CA THR A 20 -14.04 -20.20 39.53
C THR A 20 -12.80 -20.91 40.09
N LEU A 21 -12.90 -22.17 40.55
CA LEU A 21 -11.74 -22.95 40.99
C LEU A 21 -10.85 -23.43 39.82
N LEU A 22 -11.43 -23.71 38.65
CA LEU A 22 -10.69 -24.15 37.46
C LEU A 22 -9.95 -23.02 36.73
N ASN A 23 -10.31 -21.75 36.96
CA ASN A 23 -9.62 -20.59 36.39
C ASN A 23 -8.47 -20.05 37.25
N VAL A 24 -8.33 -20.49 38.51
CA VAL A 24 -7.20 -20.12 39.39
C VAL A 24 -6.06 -21.15 39.28
N LEU A 25 -6.32 -22.38 38.81
CA LEU A 25 -5.34 -23.46 38.75
C LEU A 25 -4.56 -23.61 37.43
N PHE A 26 -4.83 -22.78 36.41
CA PHE A 26 -4.08 -22.80 35.14
C PHE A 26 -3.60 -21.41 34.74
N ILE A 27 -2.63 -20.90 35.51
CA ILE A 27 -1.70 -19.86 35.06
C ILE A 27 -0.34 -20.52 34.89
N PRO A 28 0.23 -20.63 33.67
CA PRO A 28 1.66 -20.76 33.51
C PRO A 28 2.21 -19.40 33.12
N GLY A 29 2.50 -18.61 34.16
CA GLY A 29 3.53 -17.59 34.14
C GLY A 29 4.89 -18.26 34.36
N SER A 30 5.89 -17.69 33.70
CA SER A 30 7.33 -17.93 33.81
C SER A 30 7.83 -18.31 35.21
N GLU A 31 8.63 -19.38 35.31
CA GLU A 31 9.84 -19.44 36.16
C GLU A 31 10.74 -20.65 35.82
N HIS A 32 12.06 -20.45 35.95
CA HIS A 32 13.14 -21.41 35.67
C HIS A 32 13.17 -22.60 36.65
N PRO A 33 13.64 -23.80 36.23
CA PRO A 33 14.15 -24.81 37.16
C PRO A 33 15.69 -24.93 37.17
N PRO A 34 16.30 -25.26 38.33
CA PRO A 34 17.73 -25.47 38.54
C PRO A 34 18.17 -26.93 38.22
N PRO A 35 19.47 -27.29 38.29
CA PRO A 35 19.99 -28.51 37.68
C PRO A 35 19.96 -29.71 38.64
N ARG A 36 19.80 -30.93 38.12
CA ARG A 36 20.31 -32.14 38.77
C ARG A 36 20.42 -33.36 37.86
N ASP A 37 21.56 -34.01 38.02
CA ASP A 37 22.07 -35.22 37.38
C ASP A 37 21.27 -36.50 37.69
N GLY A 38 21.40 -37.49 36.80
CA GLY A 38 21.15 -38.92 37.09
C GLY A 38 20.41 -39.70 36.00
N ALA A 39 21.14 -40.41 35.14
CA ALA A 39 20.64 -41.55 34.33
C ALA A 39 20.61 -42.85 35.18
N PRO A 40 20.13 -44.05 34.74
CA PRO A 40 19.62 -44.54 33.42
C PRO A 40 18.33 -45.43 33.59
N PRO A 41 17.94 -46.44 32.75
CA PRO A 41 18.28 -46.84 31.37
C PRO A 41 17.06 -46.99 30.42
N SER A 42 17.34 -47.17 29.13
CA SER A 42 16.41 -47.35 28.00
C SER A 42 16.24 -48.83 27.54
N PRO A 43 15.18 -49.15 26.77
CA PRO A 43 15.19 -50.26 25.80
C PRO A 43 14.86 -49.83 24.33
N PRO A 44 15.04 -50.70 23.32
CA PRO A 44 15.73 -50.38 22.06
C PRO A 44 14.87 -50.39 20.77
N GLY A 45 15.42 -49.84 19.67
CA GLY A 45 14.99 -50.10 18.28
C GLY A 45 15.21 -48.94 17.31
N ALA A 46 16.33 -48.98 16.56
CA ALA A 46 16.87 -47.93 15.66
C ALA A 46 16.15 -47.84 14.27
N PRO A 47 16.47 -46.91 13.33
CA PRO A 47 17.82 -46.78 12.74
C PRO A 47 18.42 -45.36 12.74
N LEU A 48 19.76 -45.39 12.74
CA LEU A 48 20.72 -44.32 12.60
C LEU A 48 20.48 -43.38 11.40
N TYR A 49 20.39 -42.07 11.69
CA TYR A 49 21.12 -41.02 10.97
C TYR A 49 21.63 -40.02 12.03
N PRO A 50 22.90 -39.59 11.99
CA PRO A 50 23.42 -38.66 12.99
C PRO A 50 22.70 -37.31 12.92
N PRO A 51 22.53 -36.58 14.03
CA PRO A 51 22.24 -35.16 13.92
C PRO A 51 23.51 -34.52 13.37
N GLU A 52 23.49 -34.08 12.12
CA GLU A 52 24.49 -33.13 11.69
C GLU A 52 24.34 -31.90 12.59
N GLU A 53 25.38 -31.66 13.40
CA GLU A 53 25.60 -30.39 14.07
C GLU A 53 25.78 -29.28 13.02
N GLU A 54 24.67 -28.77 12.48
CA GLU A 54 24.65 -27.51 11.72
C GLU A 54 24.31 -26.31 12.64
N GLY A 55 24.95 -26.23 13.81
CA GLY A 55 24.81 -25.06 14.70
C GLY A 55 25.37 -23.77 14.09
N GLY A 56 26.31 -23.89 13.13
CA GLY A 56 26.95 -22.76 12.45
C GLY A 56 26.35 -22.38 11.09
N GLY A 57 25.88 -23.36 10.30
CA GLY A 57 25.41 -23.17 8.93
C GLY A 57 24.09 -22.38 8.85
N GLY A 58 23.12 -22.72 9.71
CA GLY A 58 21.81 -22.06 9.73
C GLY A 58 21.89 -20.59 10.11
N ARG A 59 22.70 -20.23 11.11
CA ARG A 59 22.88 -18.82 11.53
C ARG A 59 23.60 -17.99 10.46
N ALA A 60 24.63 -18.54 9.82
CA ALA A 60 25.31 -17.87 8.70
C ALA A 60 24.37 -17.68 7.50
N ALA A 61 23.50 -18.65 7.22
CA ALA A 61 22.48 -18.55 6.18
C ALA A 61 21.43 -17.47 6.50
N LEU A 62 20.94 -17.39 7.74
CA LEU A 62 20.01 -16.35 8.16
C LEU A 62 20.65 -14.96 8.09
N ALA A 63 21.89 -14.81 8.56
CA ALA A 63 22.63 -13.55 8.46
C ALA A 63 22.81 -13.10 7.00
N ARG A 64 23.03 -14.04 6.07
CA ARG A 64 23.08 -13.77 4.63
C ARG A 64 21.75 -13.27 4.10
N GLN A 65 20.64 -13.92 4.45
CA GLN A 65 19.30 -13.49 4.04
C GLN A 65 18.96 -12.08 4.57
N ILE A 66 19.31 -11.78 5.82
CA ILE A 66 19.12 -10.45 6.42
C ILE A 66 19.92 -9.41 5.65
N ARG A 67 21.18 -9.69 5.33
CA ARG A 67 22.04 -8.80 4.54
C ARG A 67 21.46 -8.54 3.14
N GLU A 68 21.03 -9.59 2.44
CA GLU A 68 20.41 -9.47 1.11
C GLU A 68 19.15 -8.59 1.14
N ARG A 69 18.31 -8.74 2.17
CA ARG A 69 17.09 -7.91 2.34
C ARG A 69 17.42 -6.47 2.71
N TYR A 70 18.44 -6.25 3.52
CA TYR A 70 18.94 -4.91 3.81
C TYR A 70 19.46 -4.21 2.55
N GLU A 71 20.29 -4.89 1.76
CA GLU A 71 20.83 -4.36 0.50
C GLU A 71 19.73 -4.11 -0.54
N GLU A 72 18.73 -4.97 -0.63
CA GLU A 72 17.52 -4.73 -1.44
C GLU A 72 16.82 -3.43 -1.04
N VAL A 73 16.58 -3.23 0.26
CA VAL A 73 15.98 -2.00 0.79
C VAL A 73 16.82 -0.77 0.46
N LEU A 74 18.15 -0.86 0.56
CA LEU A 74 19.06 0.22 0.18
C LEU A 74 19.03 0.54 -1.32
N ARG A 75 18.90 -0.47 -2.18
CA ARG A 75 18.74 -0.25 -3.64
C ARG A 75 17.50 0.57 -3.93
N TYR A 76 16.38 0.23 -3.30
CA TYR A 76 15.17 1.04 -3.41
C TYR A 76 15.38 2.45 -2.89
N ARG A 77 16.30 2.70 -1.94
CA ARG A 77 16.62 4.03 -1.41
C ARG A 77 17.54 4.87 -2.32
N GLN A 78 18.41 4.27 -3.12
CA GLN A 78 19.51 5.00 -3.78
C GLN A 78 19.31 5.32 -5.27
N HIS A 79 18.17 4.97 -5.88
CA HIS A 79 17.89 5.28 -7.29
C HIS A 79 18.96 4.78 -8.28
N ARG A 80 19.68 3.69 -7.99
CA ARG A 80 20.33 2.92 -9.06
C ARG A 80 19.25 2.13 -9.78
N ALA A 81 18.55 2.78 -10.71
CA ALA A 81 18.14 2.07 -11.91
C ALA A 81 19.46 1.56 -12.49
N ALA A 82 19.67 0.24 -12.47
CA ALA A 82 20.84 -0.33 -13.09
C ALA A 82 20.72 -0.05 -14.60
N ALA A 83 21.34 1.02 -15.06
CA ALA A 83 21.93 1.05 -16.39
C ALA A 83 23.07 0.02 -16.38
N ALA A 84 22.70 -1.25 -16.45
CA ALA A 84 23.60 -2.37 -16.61
C ALA A 84 23.12 -3.16 -17.82
N ALA A 85 23.40 -2.60 -19.00
CA ALA A 85 23.68 -3.42 -20.15
C ALA A 85 24.77 -4.45 -19.77
N GLY A 86 24.55 -5.72 -20.09
CA GLY A 86 25.67 -6.64 -20.35
C GLY A 86 26.02 -7.74 -19.35
N ARG A 87 25.29 -8.00 -18.24
CA ARG A 87 25.48 -9.24 -17.45
C ARG A 87 24.16 -9.76 -16.90
N ARG A 88 23.76 -10.99 -17.29
CA ARG A 88 22.69 -11.76 -16.63
C ARG A 88 23.03 -11.93 -15.15
N PRO A 89 22.30 -11.28 -14.22
CA PRO A 89 22.39 -11.65 -12.81
C PRO A 89 21.57 -12.94 -12.65
N LEU A 90 22.08 -13.91 -11.88
CA LEU A 90 21.26 -15.00 -11.36
C LEU A 90 20.03 -14.38 -10.69
N ARG A 91 18.84 -14.64 -11.24
CA ARG A 91 17.55 -14.15 -10.72
C ARG A 91 17.41 -14.52 -9.25
N PRO A 92 17.50 -13.59 -8.29
CA PRO A 92 17.03 -13.85 -6.95
C PRO A 92 15.52 -13.99 -7.06
N ARG A 93 14.93 -15.12 -6.61
CA ARG A 93 13.49 -15.39 -6.63
C ARG A 93 12.68 -14.11 -6.40
N GLU A 94 12.14 -13.54 -7.48
CA GLU A 94 11.33 -12.34 -7.48
C GLU A 94 10.02 -12.67 -6.77
N ARG A 95 9.91 -12.32 -5.50
CA ARG A 95 8.61 -12.17 -4.84
C ARG A 95 8.19 -10.72 -5.05
N ARG A 96 7.21 -10.54 -5.92
CA ARG A 96 6.68 -9.23 -6.33
C ARG A 96 5.92 -8.61 -5.16
N LEU A 97 5.75 -7.29 -5.21
CA LEU A 97 5.18 -6.45 -4.14
C LEU A 97 3.78 -6.89 -3.65
N MET A 98 3.10 -7.77 -4.39
CA MET A 98 1.75 -8.27 -4.09
C MET A 98 1.70 -9.80 -3.86
N ASP A 99 2.85 -10.48 -3.74
CA ASP A 99 2.90 -11.93 -3.48
C ASP A 99 2.85 -12.22 -1.98
N LEU A 100 1.65 -12.32 -1.42
CA LEU A 100 1.38 -12.89 -0.08
C LEU A 100 0.46 -14.12 -0.11
N ALA A 101 0.46 -14.90 -1.19
CA ALA A 101 -0.25 -16.19 -1.21
C ALA A 101 0.58 -17.27 -1.93
N PRO A 102 0.87 -18.42 -1.29
CA PRO A 102 1.20 -19.64 -2.00
C PRO A 102 -0.03 -20.18 -2.75
N PRO A 103 0.16 -21.14 -3.69
CA PRO A 103 -0.94 -21.84 -4.34
C PRO A 103 -1.81 -22.53 -3.29
N ARG A 104 -3.13 -22.35 -3.37
CA ARG A 104 -4.07 -23.13 -2.55
C ARG A 104 -4.01 -24.59 -3.01
N THR A 105 -3.63 -25.48 -2.11
CA THR A 105 -3.91 -26.92 -2.25
C THR A 105 -5.41 -27.12 -2.11
N SER A 106 -5.98 -27.81 -3.08
CA SER A 106 -7.40 -28.14 -3.20
C SER A 106 -7.89 -28.98 -2.02
N ALA A 107 -8.73 -28.39 -1.15
CA ALA A 107 -9.80 -29.06 -0.41
C ALA A 107 -10.38 -28.07 0.63
N GLU A 108 -11.52 -27.44 0.33
CA GLU A 108 -12.63 -27.35 1.29
C GLU A 108 -13.86 -26.67 0.65
N GLN A 109 -14.95 -27.42 0.64
CA GLN A 109 -16.28 -26.99 0.22
C GLN A 109 -16.96 -26.11 1.29
N PRO A 110 -17.92 -25.24 0.90
CA PRO A 110 -18.49 -24.20 1.75
C PRO A 110 -19.61 -24.71 2.67
N ARG A 111 -19.70 -24.14 3.87
CA ARG A 111 -20.88 -24.27 4.76
C ARG A 111 -21.54 -22.89 4.98
N LEU A 112 -22.82 -22.80 4.65
CA LEU A 112 -23.81 -21.74 4.95
C LEU A 112 -24.72 -22.19 6.13
N PRO A 113 -25.66 -21.38 6.67
CA PRO A 113 -25.47 -20.13 7.41
C PRO A 113 -26.26 -20.07 8.75
N GLY A 114 -26.05 -19.03 9.56
CA GLY A 114 -26.83 -18.72 10.77
C GLY A 114 -26.65 -17.27 11.24
N PRO A 115 -27.59 -16.68 12.03
CA PRO A 115 -28.42 -15.58 11.54
C PRO A 115 -28.13 -14.15 12.07
N ARG A 116 -28.55 -13.18 11.24
CA ARG A 116 -29.06 -11.81 11.50
C ARG A 116 -28.57 -11.04 12.74
N GLY A 117 -27.83 -9.96 12.48
CA GLY A 117 -27.60 -8.85 13.42
C GLY A 117 -27.49 -7.50 12.69
N ARG A 118 -28.55 -6.70 12.81
CA ARG A 118 -28.77 -5.26 12.53
C ARG A 118 -27.67 -4.45 11.83
N ALA A 119 -28.07 -3.88 10.68
CA ALA A 119 -27.45 -2.74 10.02
C ALA A 119 -27.31 -1.54 10.98
N ALA A 120 -26.11 -0.97 11.04
CA ALA A 120 -25.86 0.32 11.64
C ALA A 120 -25.49 1.32 10.55
N ALA A 121 -26.12 2.49 10.68
CA ALA A 121 -26.21 3.57 9.72
C ALA A 121 -24.86 4.18 9.33
N GLY A 122 -24.86 4.78 8.14
CA GLY A 122 -23.73 5.52 7.61
C GLY A 122 -23.28 6.66 8.53
N LEU A 123 -21.97 6.79 8.66
CA LEU A 123 -21.35 8.05 9.04
C LEU A 123 -20.52 8.56 7.87
N ARG A 124 -21.06 9.59 7.23
CA ARG A 124 -20.27 10.62 6.55
C ARG A 124 -19.34 11.23 7.58
N ALA A 125 -18.04 11.05 7.41
CA ALA A 125 -17.03 11.84 8.11
C ALA A 125 -16.12 12.46 7.05
N GLY A 126 -16.50 13.65 6.59
CA GLY A 126 -15.57 14.55 5.92
C GLY A 126 -14.54 15.01 6.95
N ALA A 127 -13.36 14.40 6.91
CA ALA A 127 -12.19 14.90 7.61
C ALA A 127 -11.31 15.61 6.58
N SER A 128 -11.55 16.91 6.41
CA SER A 128 -10.58 17.83 5.82
C SER A 128 -9.39 17.92 6.77
N ALA A 129 -8.40 17.04 6.56
CA ALA A 129 -7.08 17.22 7.11
C ALA A 129 -6.28 18.03 6.08
N GLU A 130 -6.19 19.35 6.29
CA GLU A 130 -5.15 20.17 5.69
C GLU A 130 -3.80 19.58 6.12
N LEU A 131 -3.20 18.79 5.24
CA LEU A 131 -1.87 18.24 5.47
C LEU A 131 -0.88 19.34 5.12
N SER A 132 -0.42 20.07 6.14
CA SER A 132 0.86 20.78 6.07
C SER A 132 1.90 19.85 5.44
N LEU A 133 2.60 20.34 4.42
CA LEU A 133 3.58 19.60 3.60
C LEU A 133 4.83 19.12 4.37
N GLU A 134 4.80 19.21 5.71
CA GLU A 134 5.52 18.32 6.61
C GLU A 134 4.53 17.67 7.58
N PRO A 135 4.16 16.38 7.39
CA PRO A 135 3.82 15.57 8.54
C PRO A 135 5.07 15.61 9.45
N PRO A 136 4.97 15.98 10.73
CA PRO A 136 6.09 15.80 11.64
C PRO A 136 6.56 14.36 11.49
N LEU A 137 7.84 14.16 11.23
CA LEU A 137 8.42 12.83 11.11
C LEU A 137 8.16 12.11 12.43
N LEU A 138 7.15 11.24 12.46
CA LEU A 138 6.77 10.45 13.63
C LEU A 138 8.01 9.69 14.10
N GLY A 139 8.47 10.03 15.30
CA GLY A 139 9.59 9.36 15.94
C GLY A 139 9.13 8.16 16.75
N CYS A 140 10.10 7.41 17.27
CA CYS A 140 9.81 6.30 18.19
C CYS A 140 9.04 6.75 19.44
N ARG A 141 9.20 8.01 19.88
CA ARG A 141 8.45 8.58 21.02
C ARG A 141 6.97 8.73 20.72
N ASP A 142 6.63 9.23 19.53
CA ASP A 142 5.23 9.41 19.11
C ASP A 142 4.52 8.05 19.00
N ILE A 143 5.22 7.04 18.46
CA ILE A 143 4.70 5.68 18.35
C ILE A 143 4.53 5.03 19.74
N ARG A 144 5.43 5.30 20.70
CA ARG A 144 5.29 4.81 22.08
C ARG A 144 4.10 5.41 22.82
N ASN A 145 3.71 6.63 22.46
CA ASN A 145 2.66 7.39 23.14
C ASN A 145 1.28 7.25 22.46
N VAL A 146 1.13 6.35 21.48
CA VAL A 146 -0.16 6.10 20.84
C VAL A 146 -1.16 5.54 21.85
N SER A 147 -2.43 5.91 21.71
CA SER A 147 -3.53 5.39 22.53
C SER A 147 -4.56 4.66 21.67
N GLY A 148 -5.57 4.05 22.30
CA GLY A 148 -6.68 3.41 21.58
C GLY A 148 -6.23 2.29 20.63
N VAL A 149 -5.18 1.55 21.01
CA VAL A 149 -4.62 0.46 20.20
C VAL A 149 -5.62 -0.69 20.14
N GLN A 150 -6.16 -0.97 18.95
CA GLN A 150 -7.13 -2.03 18.72
C GLN A 150 -6.67 -2.88 17.54
N TYR A 151 -6.58 -4.19 17.75
CA TYR A 151 -6.26 -5.12 16.67
C TYR A 151 -7.32 -5.09 15.57
N LEU A 152 -6.88 -4.99 14.31
CA LEU A 152 -7.76 -5.00 13.13
C LEU A 152 -7.63 -6.27 12.31
N GLY A 153 -6.44 -6.88 12.28
CA GLY A 153 -6.17 -8.08 11.51
C GLY A 153 -4.69 -8.31 11.32
N SER A 154 -4.31 -9.51 10.91
CA SER A 154 -2.94 -9.86 10.57
C SER A 154 -2.88 -10.75 9.34
N GLY A 155 -1.69 -10.86 8.78
CA GLY A 155 -1.41 -11.73 7.64
C GLY A 155 -0.09 -12.45 7.83
N TYR A 156 0.55 -12.81 6.72
CA TYR A 156 1.79 -13.59 6.73
C TYR A 156 2.95 -12.92 7.50
N THR A 157 3.10 -11.61 7.36
CA THR A 157 4.26 -10.85 7.88
C THR A 157 3.88 -9.88 8.99
N LYS A 158 2.69 -9.28 8.89
CA LYS A 158 2.34 -8.05 9.59
C LYS A 158 0.98 -8.15 10.25
N ALA A 159 0.89 -7.56 11.43
CA ALA A 159 -0.34 -7.29 12.15
C ALA A 159 -0.65 -5.80 12.02
N VAL A 160 -1.94 -5.49 11.92
CA VAL A 160 -2.46 -4.14 11.77
C VAL A 160 -3.32 -3.82 12.98
N TYR A 161 -3.04 -2.67 13.56
CA TYR A 161 -3.77 -2.13 14.70
C TYR A 161 -4.32 -0.76 14.32
N LYS A 162 -5.55 -0.45 14.71
CA LYS A 162 -5.99 0.93 14.84
C LYS A 162 -5.23 1.53 16.03
N ALA A 163 -4.70 2.73 15.88
CA ALA A 163 -4.09 3.48 16.95
C ALA A 163 -4.50 4.95 16.83
N VAL A 164 -4.44 5.70 17.92
CA VAL A 164 -4.78 7.12 17.97
C VAL A 164 -3.53 7.91 18.30
N LEU A 165 -3.07 8.72 17.33
CA LEU A 165 -1.99 9.68 17.47
C LEU A 165 -2.54 11.01 17.97
N ASN A 166 -1.78 11.69 18.85
CA ASN A 166 -2.11 13.02 19.36
C ASN A 166 -3.56 13.16 19.88
N ARG A 167 -4.10 12.07 20.45
CA ARG A 167 -5.47 11.94 21.01
C ARG A 167 -6.63 12.03 20.00
N THR A 168 -6.40 12.47 18.76
CA THR A 168 -7.48 12.75 17.80
C THR A 168 -7.34 11.99 16.48
N LEU A 169 -6.11 11.69 16.05
CA LEU A 169 -5.86 11.13 14.73
C LEU A 169 -5.84 9.60 14.76
N ALA A 170 -6.92 8.98 14.30
CA ALA A 170 -6.96 7.52 14.10
C ALA A 170 -6.10 7.10 12.89
N VAL A 171 -5.17 6.17 13.10
CA VAL A 171 -4.25 5.64 12.10
C VAL A 171 -4.21 4.11 12.14
N ALA A 172 -3.77 3.51 11.03
CA ALA A 172 -3.42 2.09 10.98
C ALA A 172 -1.93 1.90 11.26
N LEU A 173 -1.59 1.35 12.43
CA LEU A 173 -0.25 0.94 12.82
C LEU A 173 0.03 -0.47 12.30
N LYS A 174 0.96 -0.59 11.36
CA LYS A 174 1.44 -1.88 10.84
C LYS A 174 2.74 -2.26 11.56
N ALA A 175 2.76 -3.44 12.17
CA ALA A 175 3.92 -4.00 12.86
C ALA A 175 4.19 -5.43 12.41
N VAL A 176 5.40 -5.95 12.67
CA VAL A 176 5.71 -7.37 12.43
C VAL A 176 4.78 -8.22 13.31
N ASP A 177 4.14 -9.21 12.70
CA ASP A 177 3.31 -10.17 13.42
C ASP A 177 4.19 -11.29 13.99
N PHE A 178 4.35 -11.32 15.31
CA PHE A 178 5.11 -12.39 15.99
C PHE A 178 4.42 -13.75 15.89
N GLY A 179 3.09 -13.79 15.73
CA GLY A 179 2.33 -15.01 15.42
C GLY A 179 2.23 -15.29 13.92
N GLY A 180 2.81 -14.43 13.08
CA GLY A 180 2.73 -14.51 11.64
C GLY A 180 3.54 -15.67 11.05
N HIS A 181 3.15 -16.08 9.85
CA HIS A 181 3.77 -17.19 9.14
C HIS A 181 5.28 -17.00 8.91
N ASP A 182 5.73 -15.77 8.60
CA ASP A 182 7.14 -15.49 8.37
C ASP A 182 7.99 -15.69 9.65
N ILE A 183 7.51 -15.21 10.80
CA ILE A 183 8.19 -15.40 12.08
C ILE A 183 8.16 -16.86 12.49
N ALA A 184 6.99 -17.50 12.45
CA ALA A 184 6.83 -18.91 12.81
C ALA A 184 7.68 -19.83 11.92
N HIS A 185 7.76 -19.57 10.62
CA HIS A 185 8.63 -20.33 9.72
C HIS A 185 10.11 -20.09 9.99
N CYS A 186 10.53 -18.83 10.12
CA CYS A 186 11.93 -18.50 10.35
C CYS A 186 12.44 -19.03 11.70
N VAL A 187 11.66 -18.87 12.77
CA VAL A 187 12.05 -19.35 14.11
C VAL A 187 12.13 -20.87 14.15
N ARG A 188 11.20 -21.58 13.50
CA ARG A 188 11.28 -23.06 13.36
C ARG A 188 12.56 -23.51 12.67
N GLN A 189 13.08 -22.73 11.73
CA GLN A 189 14.27 -23.08 10.97
C GLN A 189 15.58 -22.67 11.65
N PHE A 190 15.62 -21.53 12.34
CA PHE A 190 16.88 -20.91 12.79
C PHE A 190 16.97 -20.64 14.29
N SER A 191 15.87 -20.81 15.03
CA SER A 191 15.80 -20.59 16.49
C SER A 191 16.36 -19.24 16.95
N ALA A 192 16.24 -18.20 16.11
CA ALA A 192 16.81 -16.87 16.33
C ALA A 192 15.75 -15.78 16.17
N LEU A 193 14.92 -15.59 17.21
CA LEU A 193 13.76 -14.69 17.16
C LEU A 193 14.12 -13.25 16.75
N GLY A 194 15.20 -12.69 17.31
CA GLY A 194 15.63 -11.32 16.99
C GLY A 194 16.03 -11.13 15.53
N ASP A 195 16.71 -12.10 14.94
CA ASP A 195 17.13 -12.07 13.54
C ASP A 195 15.96 -12.35 12.60
N CYS A 196 15.06 -13.26 12.97
CA CYS A 196 13.80 -13.48 12.26
C CYS A 196 12.90 -12.23 12.26
N TYR A 197 12.85 -11.50 13.38
CA TYR A 197 12.18 -10.21 13.45
C TYR A 197 12.80 -9.20 12.47
N ARG A 198 14.13 -9.07 12.44
CA ARG A 198 14.82 -8.18 11.48
C ARG A 198 14.50 -8.56 10.03
N LEU A 199 14.53 -9.85 9.72
CA LEU A 199 14.23 -10.37 8.39
C LEU A 199 12.80 -10.01 7.96
N ALA A 200 11.80 -10.21 8.84
CA ALA A 200 10.42 -9.84 8.59
C ALA A 200 10.23 -8.31 8.52
N ALA A 201 10.90 -7.55 9.39
CA ALA A 201 10.82 -6.10 9.45
C ALA A 201 11.27 -5.43 8.14
N TYR A 202 12.27 -5.99 7.44
CA TYR A 202 12.68 -5.46 6.13
C TYR A 202 11.57 -5.46 5.07
N LYS A 203 10.58 -6.35 5.17
CA LYS A 203 9.40 -6.30 4.28
C LYS A 203 8.55 -5.06 4.54
N ILE A 204 8.38 -4.67 5.82
CA ILE A 204 7.66 -3.44 6.20
C ILE A 204 8.48 -2.21 5.80
N VAL A 205 9.78 -2.20 6.07
CA VAL A 205 10.67 -1.09 5.66
C VAL A 205 10.68 -0.89 4.14
N LYS A 206 10.67 -1.99 3.37
CA LYS A 206 10.53 -1.95 1.91
C LYS A 206 9.21 -1.31 1.50
N GLU A 207 8.08 -1.73 2.09
CA GLU A 207 6.76 -1.12 1.85
C GLU A 207 6.77 0.38 2.16
N MET A 208 7.34 0.78 3.30
CA MET A 208 7.47 2.19 3.68
C MET A 208 8.23 2.98 2.62
N ILE A 209 9.42 2.52 2.20
CA ILE A 209 10.26 3.21 1.20
C ILE A 209 9.59 3.28 -0.16
N LEU A 210 8.86 2.24 -0.57
CA LEU A 210 8.16 2.20 -1.85
C LEU A 210 6.96 3.14 -1.87
N LEU A 211 6.09 3.10 -0.85
CA LEU A 211 4.96 4.02 -0.72
C LEU A 211 5.44 5.46 -0.64
N GLN A 212 6.59 5.64 0.01
CA GLN A 212 7.26 6.91 0.08
C GLN A 212 7.61 7.40 -1.36
N ARG A 213 8.18 6.56 -2.18
CA ARG A 213 8.64 6.98 -3.52
C ARG A 213 7.52 7.15 -4.53
N LEU A 214 6.37 6.52 -4.28
CA LEU A 214 5.26 6.53 -5.19
C LEU A 214 4.69 7.95 -5.33
N ARG A 215 4.75 8.47 -6.56
CA ARG A 215 4.24 9.79 -6.93
C ARG A 215 2.89 9.67 -7.58
N HIS A 216 2.05 10.67 -7.33
CA HIS A 216 0.75 10.75 -7.96
C HIS A 216 0.86 10.79 -9.49
N ALA A 217 1.87 11.47 -10.05
CA ALA A 217 2.11 11.41 -11.49
C ALA A 217 2.30 9.97 -11.99
N ASN A 218 3.10 9.14 -11.31
CA ASN A 218 3.32 7.76 -11.73
C ASN A 218 2.09 6.87 -11.47
N VAL A 219 1.37 7.13 -10.38
CA VAL A 219 0.07 6.50 -10.10
C VAL A 219 -0.91 6.76 -11.23
N LEU A 220 -1.04 8.02 -11.64
CA LEU A 220 -1.97 8.45 -12.67
C LEU A 220 -1.61 7.78 -14.00
N GLN A 221 -0.33 7.66 -14.32
CA GLN A 221 0.14 6.94 -15.51
C GLN A 221 -0.32 5.48 -15.50
N ILE A 222 -0.10 4.76 -14.39
CA ILE A 222 -0.49 3.36 -14.25
C ILE A 222 -2.01 3.19 -14.36
N CYS A 223 -2.78 4.02 -13.66
CA CYS A 223 -4.24 3.94 -13.67
C CYS A 223 -4.85 4.31 -15.02
N LEU A 224 -4.32 5.32 -15.71
CA LEU A 224 -4.72 5.66 -17.07
C LEU A 224 -4.42 4.54 -18.05
N SER A 225 -3.20 3.99 -18.00
CA SER A 225 -2.80 2.88 -18.87
C SER A 225 -3.71 1.66 -18.67
N LEU A 226 -4.02 1.32 -17.42
CA LEU A 226 -5.00 0.28 -17.10
C LEU A 226 -6.39 0.59 -17.67
N VAL A 227 -6.91 1.80 -17.50
CA VAL A 227 -8.24 2.15 -18.02
C VAL A 227 -8.29 2.17 -19.54
N ARG A 228 -7.24 2.64 -20.21
CA ARG A 228 -7.12 2.57 -21.67
C ARG A 228 -7.10 1.13 -22.17
N LEU A 229 -6.39 0.24 -21.48
CA LEU A 229 -6.43 -1.20 -21.76
C LEU A 229 -7.84 -1.76 -21.59
N LEU A 230 -8.52 -1.46 -20.48
CA LEU A 230 -9.87 -1.95 -20.25
C LEU A 230 -10.90 -1.39 -21.24
N HIS A 231 -10.74 -0.12 -21.64
CA HIS A 231 -11.53 0.50 -22.69
C HIS A 231 -11.34 -0.23 -24.02
N TYR A 232 -10.10 -0.58 -24.36
CA TYR A 232 -9.81 -1.39 -25.55
C TYR A 232 -10.44 -2.79 -25.47
N LEU A 233 -10.39 -3.46 -24.32
CA LEU A 233 -10.99 -4.78 -24.13
C LEU A 233 -12.51 -4.75 -24.22
N ALA A 234 -13.16 -3.72 -23.69
CA ALA A 234 -14.61 -3.55 -23.79
C ALA A 234 -15.08 -3.30 -25.23
N HIS A 235 -14.28 -2.58 -26.02
CA HIS A 235 -14.55 -2.23 -27.42
C HIS A 235 -13.76 -3.07 -28.43
N SER A 236 -13.34 -4.26 -28.03
CA SER A 236 -12.55 -5.15 -28.88
C SER A 236 -13.36 -5.54 -30.13
N PRO A 237 -12.72 -5.63 -31.32
CA PRO A 237 -13.40 -6.07 -32.54
C PRO A 237 -13.92 -7.51 -32.46
N LEU A 238 -13.47 -8.30 -31.47
CA LEU A 238 -13.93 -9.66 -31.20
C LEU A 238 -15.14 -9.71 -30.24
N GLY A 239 -15.61 -8.55 -29.76
CA GLY A 239 -16.58 -8.44 -28.67
C GLY A 239 -15.91 -8.11 -27.33
N SER A 240 -16.73 -7.70 -26.36
CA SER A 240 -16.30 -7.28 -25.02
C SER A 240 -15.55 -8.40 -24.29
N VAL A 241 -14.27 -8.19 -24.01
CA VAL A 241 -13.38 -9.20 -23.40
C VAL A 241 -13.37 -9.07 -21.88
N THR A 242 -13.68 -10.15 -21.16
CA THR A 242 -13.45 -10.27 -19.72
C THR A 242 -12.13 -10.98 -19.41
N LEU A 243 -11.41 -10.50 -18.40
CA LEU A 243 -10.24 -11.16 -17.85
C LEU A 243 -10.68 -11.95 -16.61
N LEU A 244 -10.82 -13.27 -16.74
CA LEU A 244 -11.31 -14.11 -15.64
C LEU A 244 -10.30 -14.16 -14.50
N ASP A 245 -9.01 -14.09 -14.83
CA ASP A 245 -7.92 -14.02 -13.86
C ASP A 245 -7.39 -12.59 -13.62
N PHE A 246 -8.28 -11.64 -13.35
CA PHE A 246 -7.87 -10.26 -13.07
C PHE A 246 -7.14 -10.16 -11.73
N ARG A 247 -5.80 -10.15 -11.75
CA ARG A 247 -4.96 -9.98 -10.56
C ARG A 247 -3.79 -9.05 -10.85
N PRO A 248 -3.29 -8.26 -9.88
CA PRO A 248 -2.13 -7.39 -10.09
C PRO A 248 -0.89 -8.09 -10.69
N ARG A 249 -0.77 -9.41 -10.49
CA ARG A 249 0.35 -10.22 -10.96
C ARG A 249 0.35 -10.46 -12.47
N GLN A 250 -0.81 -10.33 -13.11
CA GLN A 250 -0.99 -10.50 -14.55
C GLN A 250 -0.68 -9.25 -15.36
N PHE A 251 -0.21 -8.19 -14.67
CA PHE A 251 0.18 -6.94 -15.27
C PHE A 251 1.66 -6.68 -15.06
N VAL A 252 2.31 -6.18 -16.10
CA VAL A 252 3.70 -5.70 -16.08
C VAL A 252 3.75 -4.27 -16.58
N ILE A 253 4.77 -3.53 -16.18
CA ILE A 253 5.01 -2.17 -16.68
C ILE A 253 6.19 -2.23 -17.63
N VAL A 254 5.98 -1.78 -18.86
CA VAL A 254 7.00 -1.66 -19.91
C VAL A 254 6.98 -0.22 -20.42
N ASP A 255 8.09 0.49 -20.26
CA ASP A 255 8.24 1.90 -20.65
C ASP A 255 7.15 2.83 -20.09
N GLY A 256 6.71 2.55 -18.85
CA GLY A 256 5.67 3.33 -18.16
C GLY A 256 4.24 2.95 -18.51
N GLU A 257 4.04 2.03 -19.46
CA GLU A 257 2.72 1.51 -19.84
C GLU A 257 2.46 0.16 -19.18
N LEU A 258 1.23 -0.01 -18.69
CA LEU A 258 0.75 -1.24 -18.08
C LEU A 258 0.25 -2.20 -19.16
N LYS A 259 0.80 -3.41 -19.18
CA LYS A 259 0.50 -4.45 -20.16
C LYS A 259 0.04 -5.72 -19.44
N VAL A 260 -0.97 -6.38 -20.00
CA VAL A 260 -1.40 -7.71 -19.56
C VAL A 260 -0.46 -8.77 -20.14
N THR A 261 -0.02 -9.74 -19.34
CA THR A 261 0.92 -10.79 -19.79
C THR A 261 0.27 -12.14 -20.03
N ASP A 262 -0.89 -12.36 -19.41
CA ASP A 262 -1.57 -13.66 -19.38
C ASP A 262 -3.01 -13.46 -19.83
N LEU A 263 -3.33 -14.01 -20.99
CA LEU A 263 -4.64 -13.92 -21.64
C LEU A 263 -5.28 -15.30 -21.85
N ASP A 264 -4.69 -16.36 -21.30
CA ASP A 264 -5.20 -17.73 -21.46
C ASP A 264 -6.57 -17.90 -20.77
N ASP A 265 -6.84 -17.07 -19.75
CA ASP A 265 -8.12 -17.00 -19.02
C ASP A 265 -9.00 -15.81 -19.47
N ALA A 266 -8.94 -15.41 -20.75
CA ALA A 266 -9.80 -14.37 -21.32
C ALA A 266 -11.03 -14.96 -22.04
N SER A 267 -12.18 -14.30 -21.94
CA SER A 267 -13.40 -14.69 -22.65
C SER A 267 -14.07 -13.48 -23.31
N ILE A 268 -14.67 -13.70 -24.48
CA ILE A 268 -15.40 -12.68 -25.26
C ILE A 268 -16.92 -12.82 -25.15
N GLU A 269 -17.40 -13.94 -24.61
CA GLU A 269 -18.82 -14.23 -24.55
C GLU A 269 -19.46 -13.56 -23.34
N GLU A 270 -20.50 -12.76 -23.58
CA GLU A 270 -21.37 -12.27 -22.51
C GLU A 270 -22.26 -13.41 -22.02
N SER A 271 -22.49 -13.47 -20.70
CA SER A 271 -23.25 -14.55 -20.08
C SER A 271 -24.71 -14.56 -20.58
N SER A 272 -25.23 -15.74 -20.94
CA SER A 272 -26.63 -15.89 -21.33
C SER A 272 -27.57 -15.71 -20.13
N CYS A 273 -28.75 -15.14 -20.37
CA CYS A 273 -29.76 -14.88 -19.33
C CYS A 273 -31.19 -14.99 -19.87
N THR A 274 -32.10 -15.27 -18.95
CA THR A 274 -33.57 -15.21 -19.16
C THR A 274 -34.19 -14.07 -18.35
N SER A 275 -33.54 -13.67 -17.26
CA SER A 275 -33.99 -12.63 -16.35
C SER A 275 -32.79 -11.90 -15.75
N ASN A 276 -33.01 -10.72 -15.16
CA ASN A 276 -31.94 -9.94 -14.54
C ASN A 276 -31.24 -10.70 -13.40
N SER A 277 -31.93 -11.61 -12.70
CA SER A 277 -31.29 -12.39 -11.63
C SER A 277 -30.20 -13.33 -12.11
N ASP A 278 -30.22 -13.73 -13.39
CA ASP A 278 -29.17 -14.56 -13.99
C ASP A 278 -27.87 -13.76 -14.17
N CYS A 279 -27.97 -12.43 -14.24
CA CYS A 279 -26.86 -11.50 -14.43
C CYS A 279 -26.30 -10.98 -13.10
N PHE A 280 -26.13 -11.88 -12.14
CA PHE A 280 -25.60 -11.59 -10.82
C PHE A 280 -24.06 -11.65 -10.81
N MET A 281 -23.42 -10.61 -10.29
CA MET A 281 -21.99 -10.54 -10.05
C MET A 281 -21.71 -10.46 -8.56
N GLU A 282 -21.05 -11.49 -8.03
CA GLU A 282 -20.61 -11.54 -6.64
C GLU A 282 -19.15 -11.09 -6.52
N PHE A 283 -18.90 -10.16 -5.59
CA PHE A 283 -17.55 -9.81 -5.16
C PHE A 283 -17.47 -9.83 -3.62
N PRO A 284 -16.27 -10.00 -3.03
CA PRO A 284 -16.15 -10.20 -1.58
C PRO A 284 -16.73 -9.09 -0.69
N ALA A 285 -16.95 -7.89 -1.22
CA ALA A 285 -17.48 -6.75 -0.47
C ALA A 285 -18.79 -6.19 -1.04
N ARG A 286 -19.18 -6.55 -2.27
CA ARG A 286 -20.28 -5.93 -3.01
C ARG A 286 -20.83 -6.89 -4.04
N ASN A 287 -22.13 -6.78 -4.29
CA ASN A 287 -22.83 -7.58 -5.28
C ASN A 287 -23.58 -6.66 -6.24
N PHE A 288 -23.69 -7.08 -7.48
CA PHE A 288 -24.37 -6.31 -8.52
C PHE A 288 -25.28 -7.24 -9.33
N THR A 289 -26.41 -6.70 -9.78
CA THR A 289 -27.32 -7.39 -10.70
C THR A 289 -27.48 -6.51 -11.91
N LEU A 290 -27.09 -7.02 -13.08
CA LEU A 290 -27.16 -6.31 -14.35
C LEU A 290 -28.48 -6.63 -15.08
N PRO A 291 -28.94 -5.76 -16.00
CA PRO A 291 -30.09 -6.07 -16.84
C PRO A 291 -29.76 -7.18 -17.86
N CYS A 292 -30.72 -8.06 -18.08
CA CYS A 292 -30.71 -9.02 -19.19
C CYS A 292 -31.23 -8.34 -20.46
N SER A 293 -30.50 -8.50 -21.57
CA SER A 293 -30.87 -7.95 -22.87
C SER A 293 -31.98 -8.76 -23.55
N VAL A 294 -32.60 -8.18 -24.58
CA VAL A 294 -33.65 -8.85 -25.36
C VAL A 294 -33.10 -10.05 -26.15
N GLU A 295 -31.80 -10.06 -26.44
CA GLU A 295 -31.07 -11.17 -27.06
C GLU A 295 -30.71 -12.28 -26.05
N GLY A 296 -31.16 -12.17 -24.80
CA GLY A 296 -30.88 -13.15 -23.75
C GLY A 296 -29.41 -13.14 -23.31
N ARG A 297 -28.77 -11.96 -23.27
CA ARG A 297 -27.37 -11.76 -22.82
C ARG A 297 -27.32 -10.73 -21.69
N CYS A 298 -26.45 -10.94 -20.71
CA CYS A 298 -26.22 -9.96 -19.66
C CYS A 298 -25.53 -8.72 -20.23
N GLN A 299 -26.11 -7.54 -20.02
CA GLN A 299 -25.59 -6.31 -20.63
C GLN A 299 -24.27 -5.87 -19.98
N SER A 300 -23.21 -5.78 -20.79
CA SER A 300 -21.88 -5.29 -20.41
C SER A 300 -21.27 -5.99 -19.18
N MET A 301 -21.58 -7.27 -18.96
CA MET A 301 -21.10 -7.99 -17.78
C MET A 301 -19.58 -8.14 -17.79
N ASN A 302 -18.99 -8.37 -18.96
CA ASN A 302 -17.55 -8.50 -19.13
C ASN A 302 -16.80 -7.20 -18.78
N GLU A 303 -17.26 -6.08 -19.31
CA GLU A 303 -16.72 -4.74 -19.02
C GLU A 303 -16.83 -4.42 -17.53
N LYS A 304 -18.02 -4.58 -16.94
CA LYS A 304 -18.30 -4.25 -15.54
C LYS A 304 -17.46 -5.09 -14.58
N ARG A 305 -17.23 -6.38 -14.90
CA ARG A 305 -16.37 -7.26 -14.10
C ARG A 305 -14.91 -6.80 -14.13
N ASN A 306 -14.38 -6.46 -15.29
CA ASN A 306 -13.03 -5.91 -15.41
C ASN A 306 -12.88 -4.59 -14.65
N LEU A 307 -13.84 -3.68 -14.85
CA LEU A 307 -13.84 -2.35 -14.24
C LEU A 307 -13.89 -2.41 -12.71
N TYR A 308 -14.75 -3.26 -12.15
CA TYR A 308 -14.80 -3.46 -10.70
C TYR A 308 -13.49 -4.02 -10.16
N ASN A 309 -12.87 -4.97 -10.86
CA ASN A 309 -11.58 -5.51 -10.45
C ASN A 309 -10.45 -4.46 -10.52
N ALA A 310 -10.45 -3.59 -11.52
CA ALA A 310 -9.54 -2.43 -11.57
C ALA A 310 -9.76 -1.50 -10.38
N TYR A 311 -11.01 -1.19 -10.02
CA TYR A 311 -11.33 -0.44 -8.81
C TYR A 311 -10.76 -1.11 -7.56
N ARG A 312 -11.07 -2.40 -7.37
CA ARG A 312 -10.75 -3.17 -6.17
C ARG A 312 -9.26 -3.34 -5.96
N PHE A 313 -8.50 -3.57 -7.03
CA PHE A 313 -7.07 -3.89 -6.94
C PHE A 313 -6.15 -2.68 -7.13
N PHE A 314 -6.60 -1.67 -7.88
CA PHE A 314 -5.77 -0.52 -8.24
C PHE A 314 -6.36 0.79 -7.73
N PHE A 315 -7.55 1.20 -8.17
CA PHE A 315 -8.00 2.59 -7.97
C PHE A 315 -8.23 2.95 -6.51
N THR A 316 -8.84 2.06 -5.73
CA THR A 316 -9.12 2.35 -4.31
C THR A 316 -7.86 2.58 -3.46
N TYR A 317 -6.69 2.12 -3.91
CA TYR A 317 -5.42 2.24 -3.17
C TYR A 317 -4.46 3.23 -3.80
N LEU A 318 -4.40 3.28 -5.13
CA LEU A 318 -3.41 4.03 -5.86
C LEU A 318 -3.88 5.46 -6.12
N LEU A 319 -5.07 5.68 -6.69
CA LEU A 319 -5.51 7.01 -7.15
C LEU A 319 -5.45 8.10 -6.06
N PRO A 320 -5.93 7.87 -4.82
CA PRO A 320 -5.85 8.89 -3.78
C PRO A 320 -4.42 9.11 -3.24
N HIS A 321 -3.50 8.18 -3.49
CA HIS A 321 -2.16 8.20 -2.90
C HIS A 321 -1.34 9.37 -3.45
N SER A 322 -0.84 10.21 -2.55
CA SER A 322 -0.03 11.40 -2.87
C SER A 322 -0.70 12.43 -3.82
N ALA A 323 -2.02 12.32 -4.03
CA ALA A 323 -2.77 13.23 -4.89
C ALA A 323 -2.79 14.67 -4.34
N PRO A 324 -2.64 15.69 -5.21
CA PRO A 324 -2.86 17.09 -4.83
C PRO A 324 -4.23 17.28 -4.19
N SER A 325 -4.31 18.05 -3.10
CA SER A 325 -5.54 18.20 -2.31
C SER A 325 -6.74 18.69 -3.13
N SER A 326 -6.52 19.57 -4.10
CA SER A 326 -7.57 20.09 -4.98
C SER A 326 -8.11 19.05 -5.98
N LEU A 327 -7.35 18.01 -6.30
CA LEU A 327 -7.80 16.91 -7.16
C LEU A 327 -8.50 15.78 -6.38
N ARG A 328 -8.32 15.70 -5.06
CA ARG A 328 -8.90 14.64 -4.23
C ARG A 328 -10.42 14.49 -4.38
N PRO A 329 -11.24 15.56 -4.37
CA PRO A 329 -12.69 15.40 -4.53
C PRO A 329 -13.09 14.73 -5.85
N LEU A 330 -12.37 15.04 -6.95
CA LEU A 330 -12.61 14.42 -8.25
C LEU A 330 -12.16 12.96 -8.26
N LEU A 331 -11.00 12.65 -7.69
CA LEU A 331 -10.50 11.28 -7.57
C LEU A 331 -11.41 10.41 -6.70
N ASP A 332 -11.91 10.94 -5.58
CA ASP A 332 -12.85 10.24 -4.71
C ASP A 332 -14.17 9.96 -5.43
N LYS A 333 -14.65 10.91 -6.26
CA LYS A 333 -15.81 10.70 -7.13
C LYS A 333 -15.56 9.56 -8.14
N ILE A 334 -14.39 9.53 -8.78
CA ILE A 334 -14.01 8.48 -9.74
C ILE A 334 -13.96 7.12 -9.04
N VAL A 335 -13.26 7.02 -7.91
CA VAL A 335 -13.11 5.79 -7.14
C VAL A 335 -14.48 5.28 -6.69
N ASN A 336 -15.35 6.16 -6.17
CA ASN A 336 -16.67 5.78 -5.71
C ASN A 336 -17.60 5.35 -6.86
N ALA A 337 -17.68 6.15 -7.93
CA ALA A 337 -18.55 5.83 -9.06
C ALA A 337 -18.13 4.55 -9.80
N THR A 338 -16.82 4.29 -9.87
CA THR A 338 -16.29 3.02 -10.40
C THR A 338 -16.57 1.86 -9.46
N GLY A 339 -16.41 2.04 -8.15
CA GLY A 339 -16.67 1.01 -7.15
C GLY A 339 -18.13 0.64 -6.98
N GLU A 340 -19.06 1.57 -7.20
CA GLU A 340 -20.51 1.33 -7.24
C GLU A 340 -20.99 0.89 -8.65
N LEU A 341 -20.09 0.80 -9.63
CA LEU A 341 -20.40 0.52 -11.03
C LEU A 341 -21.45 1.46 -11.66
N HIS A 342 -21.64 2.65 -11.07
CA HIS A 342 -22.49 3.72 -11.64
C HIS A 342 -21.96 4.20 -12.99
N TRP A 343 -20.64 4.11 -13.20
CA TRP A 343 -20.00 4.42 -14.47
C TRP A 343 -19.61 3.15 -15.23
N GLY A 344 -19.71 3.22 -16.55
CA GLY A 344 -19.04 2.29 -17.46
C GLY A 344 -17.60 2.74 -17.72
N ILE A 345 -16.91 1.98 -18.55
CA ILE A 345 -15.51 2.20 -18.89
C ILE A 345 -15.28 3.55 -19.58
N ASP A 346 -16.22 3.98 -20.42
CA ASP A 346 -16.13 5.25 -21.16
C ASP A 346 -16.09 6.46 -20.22
N GLU A 347 -17.05 6.52 -19.30
CA GLU A 347 -17.13 7.61 -18.34
C GLU A 347 -15.94 7.59 -17.37
N THR A 348 -15.53 6.40 -16.90
CA THR A 348 -14.32 6.29 -16.05
C THR A 348 -13.06 6.75 -16.80
N ALA A 349 -12.90 6.38 -18.07
CA ALA A 349 -11.80 6.82 -18.92
C ALA A 349 -11.82 8.35 -19.11
N ALA A 350 -12.97 8.91 -19.48
CA ALA A 350 -13.14 10.34 -19.68
C ALA A 350 -12.80 11.15 -18.41
N GLN A 351 -13.23 10.69 -17.23
CA GLN A 351 -12.95 11.39 -15.98
C GLN A 351 -11.47 11.27 -15.56
N LEU A 352 -10.79 10.15 -15.83
CA LEU A 352 -9.35 10.05 -15.58
C LEU A 352 -8.52 10.89 -16.56
N GLU A 353 -8.91 10.95 -17.83
CA GLU A 353 -8.28 11.86 -18.80
C GLU A 353 -8.51 13.32 -18.40
N ARG A 354 -9.68 13.65 -17.85
CA ARG A 354 -9.94 14.97 -17.27
C ARG A 354 -8.98 15.28 -16.12
N VAL A 355 -8.74 14.34 -15.22
CA VAL A 355 -7.74 14.50 -14.14
C VAL A 355 -6.35 14.75 -14.72
N LEU A 356 -5.96 14.01 -15.77
CA LEU A 356 -4.68 14.23 -16.44
C LEU A 356 -4.58 15.64 -17.02
N ASN A 357 -5.62 16.08 -17.73
CA ASN A 357 -5.66 17.39 -18.35
C ASN A 357 -5.52 18.48 -17.30
N LEU A 358 -6.31 18.43 -16.21
CA LEU A 358 -6.20 19.38 -15.09
C LEU A 358 -4.79 19.38 -14.50
N TYR A 359 -4.20 18.21 -14.27
CA TYR A 359 -2.86 18.08 -13.70
C TYR A 359 -1.76 18.61 -14.62
N LYS A 360 -1.90 18.41 -15.94
CA LYS A 360 -0.98 18.91 -16.97
C LYS A 360 -1.12 20.41 -17.22
N SER A 361 -2.34 20.93 -17.26
CA SER A 361 -2.62 22.34 -17.54
C SER A 361 -2.46 23.26 -16.33
N GLY A 362 -2.27 22.70 -15.13
CA GLY A 362 -2.14 23.46 -13.90
C GLY A 362 -3.46 24.05 -13.40
N GLU A 363 -4.59 23.83 -14.08
CA GLU A 363 -5.91 24.34 -13.67
C GLU A 363 -6.32 23.90 -12.26
N TYR A 364 -5.82 22.77 -11.79
CA TYR A 364 -6.04 22.31 -10.41
C TYR A 364 -5.46 23.25 -9.33
N LEU A 365 -4.59 24.19 -9.71
CA LEU A 365 -3.97 25.18 -8.84
C LEU A 365 -4.79 26.47 -8.73
N GLN A 366 -5.78 26.71 -9.60
CA GLN A 366 -6.47 28.01 -9.72
C GLN A 366 -7.26 28.46 -8.48
N ASN A 367 -7.54 27.56 -7.54
CA ASN A 367 -8.14 27.91 -6.25
C ASN A 367 -7.13 28.36 -5.17
N VAL A 368 -5.84 28.42 -5.50
CA VAL A 368 -4.80 28.99 -4.64
C VAL A 368 -4.60 30.45 -5.03
N THR A 369 -5.62 31.28 -4.82
CA THR A 369 -5.42 32.74 -4.77
C THR A 369 -4.67 33.07 -3.49
N ARG A 370 -3.36 32.81 -3.47
CA ARG A 370 -2.44 33.35 -2.47
C ARG A 370 -1.39 34.12 -3.23
N MET A 371 -1.48 35.45 -3.17
CA MET A 371 -0.39 36.32 -3.58
C MET A 371 0.89 35.82 -2.90
N PRO A 372 2.01 35.70 -3.64
CA PRO A 372 3.30 35.34 -3.06
C PRO A 372 3.55 36.18 -1.81
N LYS A 373 3.84 35.52 -0.68
CA LYS A 373 4.12 36.25 0.57
C LYS A 373 5.47 36.93 0.52
N ALA A 374 6.37 36.45 -0.33
CA ALA A 374 7.71 36.97 -0.50
C ALA A 374 8.02 37.22 -1.97
N GLU A 375 8.83 38.24 -2.22
CA GLU A 375 9.38 38.53 -3.55
C GLU A 375 10.55 37.58 -3.85
N TYR A 376 10.69 37.19 -5.13
CA TYR A 376 11.78 36.34 -5.60
C TYR A 376 12.55 37.02 -6.72
N ARG A 377 13.87 37.14 -6.56
CA ARG A 377 14.77 37.66 -7.58
C ARG A 377 15.21 36.54 -8.52
N ARG A 378 14.94 36.71 -9.81
CA ARG A 378 15.43 35.82 -10.88
C ARG A 378 16.90 36.10 -11.18
N VAL A 379 17.73 35.06 -11.12
CA VAL A 379 19.15 35.06 -11.48
C VAL A 379 19.34 34.08 -12.63
N PRO A 380 19.49 34.56 -13.88
CA PRO A 380 19.75 33.70 -15.03
C PRO A 380 21.16 33.11 -14.97
N GLU A 381 21.37 32.02 -15.71
CA GLU A 381 22.67 31.36 -15.90
C GLU A 381 23.38 31.05 -14.57
N ALA A 382 22.60 30.57 -13.60
CA ALA A 382 23.03 30.50 -12.21
C ALA A 382 22.48 29.26 -11.52
N PHE A 383 23.29 28.70 -10.62
CA PHE A 383 22.96 27.53 -9.82
C PHE A 383 23.62 27.56 -8.44
N ILE A 384 22.99 26.88 -7.48
CA ILE A 384 23.49 26.71 -6.12
C ILE A 384 23.94 25.25 -5.93
N PRO A 385 25.23 24.96 -5.72
CA PRO A 385 25.75 23.60 -5.60
C PRO A 385 25.28 22.84 -4.37
N ASP A 386 25.07 23.54 -3.25
CA ASP A 386 24.71 22.90 -1.98
C ASP A 386 23.43 22.05 -2.09
N GLU A 387 23.53 20.77 -1.75
CA GLU A 387 22.41 19.83 -1.64
C GLU A 387 21.88 19.71 -0.20
N ASN A 388 22.04 20.77 0.60
CA ASN A 388 21.80 20.72 2.05
C ASN A 388 20.30 20.68 2.42
N TYR A 389 19.41 20.89 1.45
CA TYR A 389 17.97 20.88 1.67
C TYR A 389 17.34 19.56 1.20
N ARG A 390 16.71 18.83 2.13
CA ARG A 390 15.98 17.60 1.86
C ARG A 390 14.49 17.83 2.10
N CYS A 391 13.69 17.46 1.12
CA CYS A 391 12.25 17.41 1.26
C CYS A 391 11.76 16.00 0.94
N TRP A 392 10.56 15.70 1.40
CA TRP A 392 10.00 14.39 1.27
C TRP A 392 8.52 14.50 0.89
N PRO A 393 8.07 13.88 -0.22
CA PRO A 393 8.84 13.05 -1.15
C PRO A 393 9.72 13.87 -2.12
N SER A 394 10.98 13.45 -2.42
CA SER A 394 11.87 14.05 -3.48
C SER A 394 12.23 13.09 -4.65
N TYR A 395 12.40 13.60 -5.89
CA TYR A 395 12.93 12.86 -7.05
C TYR A 395 14.46 12.64 -6.92
N HIS A 396 15.12 13.43 -6.08
CA HIS A 396 16.54 13.31 -5.79
C HIS A 396 16.75 12.72 -4.39
N HIS A 397 17.76 11.87 -4.23
CA HIS A 397 17.98 11.11 -2.99
C HIS A 397 18.76 11.89 -1.92
N LYS A 398 19.54 12.90 -2.32
CA LYS A 398 20.35 13.73 -1.41
C LYS A 398 19.82 15.14 -1.20
N GLY A 399 19.00 15.63 -2.14
CA GLY A 399 18.43 16.98 -2.12
C GLY A 399 16.93 16.99 -2.41
N CYS A 400 16.31 18.16 -2.34
CA CYS A 400 14.90 18.38 -2.64
C CYS A 400 14.70 18.71 -4.12
N LEU A 401 14.24 17.72 -4.90
CA LEU A 401 13.86 17.85 -6.29
C LEU A 401 12.38 17.51 -6.42
N LEU A 402 11.56 18.48 -6.82
CA LEU A 402 10.11 18.33 -6.97
C LEU A 402 9.67 18.73 -8.38
N SER A 403 8.50 18.23 -8.79
CA SER A 403 7.89 18.59 -10.08
C SER A 403 6.86 19.69 -9.91
N VAL A 404 7.03 20.80 -10.62
CA VAL A 404 6.13 21.96 -10.61
C VAL A 404 5.55 22.20 -12.01
N PHE A 405 4.39 22.82 -12.07
CA PHE A 405 3.73 23.28 -13.28
C PHE A 405 4.40 24.54 -13.80
N ASP A 406 4.53 25.55 -12.95
CA ASP A 406 5.11 26.85 -13.27
C ASP A 406 5.97 27.42 -12.14
N VAL A 407 6.48 28.64 -12.34
CA VAL A 407 7.29 29.35 -11.35
C VAL A 407 6.47 29.72 -10.11
N ASN A 408 5.17 30.00 -10.27
CA ASN A 408 4.31 30.35 -9.14
C ASN A 408 4.13 29.17 -8.19
N GLU A 409 3.89 27.97 -8.71
CA GLU A 409 3.82 26.75 -7.89
C GLU A 409 5.17 26.49 -7.20
N ALA A 410 6.31 26.76 -7.84
CA ALA A 410 7.61 26.68 -7.20
C ALA A 410 7.76 27.68 -6.04
N ILE A 411 7.30 28.93 -6.22
CA ILE A 411 7.29 29.94 -5.16
C ILE A 411 6.42 29.49 -3.99
N GLU A 412 5.21 29.02 -4.25
CA GLU A 412 4.29 28.54 -3.21
C GLU A 412 4.88 27.38 -2.42
N ILE A 413 5.50 26.41 -3.11
CA ILE A 413 6.17 25.29 -2.46
C ILE A 413 7.32 25.82 -1.60
N CYS A 414 8.19 26.69 -2.12
CA CYS A 414 9.29 27.24 -1.33
C CYS A 414 8.79 28.03 -0.12
N ASP A 415 7.73 28.84 -0.27
CA ASP A 415 7.12 29.61 0.82
C ASP A 415 6.45 28.73 1.88
N SER A 416 5.99 27.53 1.50
CA SER A 416 5.46 26.55 2.45
C SER A 416 6.54 25.95 3.38
N TYR A 417 7.81 26.07 3.02
CA TYR A 417 8.95 25.58 3.81
C TYR A 417 9.78 26.74 4.37
N SER A 418 9.77 26.93 5.68
CA SER A 418 10.49 28.04 6.37
C SER A 418 12.00 28.10 6.07
N GLN A 419 12.60 26.94 5.84
CA GLN A 419 14.02 26.76 5.52
C GLN A 419 14.36 26.96 4.04
N CYS A 420 13.37 27.07 3.14
CA CYS A 420 13.62 27.33 1.73
C CYS A 420 13.94 28.81 1.49
N LYS A 421 15.08 29.07 0.84
CA LYS A 421 15.60 30.41 0.54
C LYS A 421 15.81 30.65 -0.96
N ALA A 422 15.88 29.59 -1.75
CA ALA A 422 16.01 29.68 -3.20
C ALA A 422 15.52 28.39 -3.86
N PHE A 423 15.29 28.45 -5.17
CA PHE A 423 15.08 27.26 -5.98
C PHE A 423 15.72 27.41 -7.38
N VAL A 424 16.08 26.28 -7.99
CA VAL A 424 16.81 26.21 -9.27
C VAL A 424 15.97 25.40 -10.26
N LEU A 425 15.56 26.05 -11.36
CA LEU A 425 14.90 25.37 -12.47
C LEU A 425 15.91 24.51 -13.22
N THR A 426 15.53 23.27 -13.52
CA THR A 426 16.31 22.37 -14.39
C THR A 426 15.77 22.39 -15.81
N ASN A 427 16.44 21.74 -16.76
CA ASN A 427 15.94 21.49 -18.11
C ASN A 427 15.13 20.19 -18.24
N GLN A 428 14.91 19.46 -17.14
CA GLN A 428 14.25 18.15 -17.14
C GLN A 428 12.78 18.26 -16.79
N THR A 429 11.94 17.49 -17.49
CA THR A 429 10.50 17.41 -17.26
C THR A 429 10.06 15.99 -16.90
N THR A 430 8.91 15.88 -16.24
CA THR A 430 8.23 14.60 -16.01
C THR A 430 7.49 14.13 -17.27
N TRP A 431 6.95 12.90 -17.28
CA TRP A 431 6.09 12.40 -18.36
C TRP A 431 4.82 13.25 -18.57
N THR A 432 4.40 14.00 -17.55
CA THR A 432 3.29 14.96 -17.64
C THR A 432 3.73 16.34 -18.14
N GLY A 433 4.99 16.53 -18.53
CA GLY A 433 5.53 17.82 -18.99
C GLY A 433 5.83 18.82 -17.88
N ARG A 434 5.81 18.41 -16.61
CA ARG A 434 6.06 19.31 -15.46
C ARG A 434 7.56 19.51 -15.24
N GLN A 435 7.98 20.72 -14.94
CA GLN A 435 9.40 21.05 -14.73
C GLN A 435 9.92 20.46 -13.42
N LEU A 436 11.12 19.89 -13.43
CA LEU A 436 11.82 19.50 -12.21
C LEU A 436 12.61 20.69 -11.65
N VAL A 437 12.47 20.93 -10.34
CA VAL A 437 13.03 22.09 -9.64
C VAL A 437 13.73 21.65 -8.36
N PHE A 438 14.97 22.12 -8.18
CA PHE A 438 15.71 21.92 -6.94
C PHE A 438 15.43 23.04 -5.95
N PHE A 439 14.98 22.71 -4.75
CA PHE A 439 14.81 23.68 -3.67
C PHE A 439 16.07 23.74 -2.81
N LYS A 440 16.39 24.92 -2.28
CA LYS A 440 17.67 25.23 -1.62
C LYS A 440 17.43 26.01 -0.32
N MET A 441 18.25 25.69 0.68
CA MET A 441 18.25 26.41 1.97
C MET A 441 19.24 27.58 2.02
N ALA A 442 20.16 27.65 1.06
CA ALA A 442 21.19 28.67 0.96
C ALA A 442 20.97 29.50 -0.31
N SER A 443 21.31 30.78 -0.26
CA SER A 443 21.23 31.73 -1.38
C SER A 443 22.53 32.52 -1.59
N ASN A 444 23.57 32.21 -0.83
CA ASN A 444 24.83 32.96 -0.77
C ASN A 444 25.94 32.41 -1.69
N HIS A 445 25.87 31.15 -2.10
CA HIS A 445 26.85 30.52 -3.00
C HIS A 445 26.22 30.25 -4.37
N ILE A 446 26.14 31.29 -5.19
CA ILE A 446 25.63 31.20 -6.57
C ILE A 446 26.82 31.06 -7.52
N MET A 447 26.82 30.00 -8.31
CA MET A 447 27.82 29.75 -9.36
C MET A 447 27.19 29.91 -10.75
N PRO A 448 27.96 30.33 -11.77
CA PRO A 448 27.49 30.38 -13.14
C PRO A 448 27.17 28.97 -13.67
N ASP A 449 26.01 28.82 -14.31
CA ASP A 449 25.60 27.61 -15.03
C ASP A 449 24.63 28.01 -16.15
N PRO A 450 25.05 27.99 -17.42
CA PRO A 450 24.28 28.54 -18.54
C PRO A 450 22.94 27.83 -18.77
N ASP A 451 22.78 26.60 -18.29
CA ASP A 451 21.59 25.78 -18.52
C ASP A 451 20.55 25.90 -17.40
N LYS A 452 20.79 26.75 -16.39
CA LYS A 452 19.95 26.86 -15.18
C LYS A 452 19.56 28.28 -14.84
N ILE A 453 18.40 28.39 -14.20
CA ILE A 453 17.87 29.65 -13.69
C ILE A 453 17.60 29.47 -12.20
N THR A 454 18.17 30.35 -11.38
CA THR A 454 17.96 30.37 -9.94
C THR A 454 17.02 31.49 -9.54
N TYR A 455 16.09 31.21 -8.64
CA TYR A 455 15.21 32.19 -8.01
C TYR A 455 15.58 32.27 -6.53
N VAL A 456 15.93 33.47 -6.07
CA VAL A 456 16.34 33.72 -4.69
C VAL A 456 15.25 34.50 -3.98
N LYS A 457 14.80 34.00 -2.83
CA LYS A 457 13.84 34.69 -1.97
C LYS A 457 14.47 35.99 -1.46
N VAL A 458 13.81 37.11 -1.71
CA VAL A 458 14.20 38.40 -1.16
C VAL A 458 13.82 38.39 0.31
N THR A 459 14.82 38.52 1.18
CA THR A 459 14.63 38.73 2.61
C THR A 459 14.93 40.19 2.89
N ASP A 460 13.98 40.90 3.50
CA ASP A 460 14.23 42.25 4.05
C ASP A 460 15.41 42.26 5.03
#